data_AF-A0A673V6X0-F1
#
_entry.id   AF-A0A673V6X0-F1
#
_cell.length_a   1.000
_cell.length_b   1.000
_cell.length_c   1.000
_cell.angle_alpha   90.00
_cell.angle_beta   90.00
_cell.angle_gamma   90.00
#
_symmetry.space_group_name_H-M   'P 1'
#
loop_
_entity.id
_entity.type
_entity.pdbx_description
1 polymer ?
#
loop_
_entity_poly.entity_id
_entity_poly.type
_entity_poly.pdbx_seq_one_letter_code
_entity_poly.pdbx_strand_id
1 'polypeptide(L)'
;MVTRDRAENRDGPKMLKPLVEKRRRDRINRSLEELRLLLLEQTRDQNLRNPKLEKAEILEFAVGYLRERSRVEPPGVLRSPAQDAEALASCYLSGFRECLLRLAAFAHDASPAARAQLFSALHVYLRPKPPRPEPLDARPHAPRPL
;
A
#
# COMPACT_ATOMS: atom_id res chain seq x y z
N MET A 1 -12.48 -20.52 69.80
CA MET A 1 -12.43 -21.20 68.49
C MET A 1 -12.18 -20.15 67.42
N VAL A 2 -11.14 -20.39 66.61
CA VAL A 2 -10.58 -19.52 65.57
C VAL A 2 -11.35 -19.69 64.24
N THR A 3 -11.51 -18.60 63.49
CA THR A 3 -11.37 -18.42 62.01
C THR A 3 -12.29 -17.27 61.56
N ARG A 4 -11.79 -16.16 60.99
CA ARG A 4 -11.36 -15.96 59.58
C ARG A 4 -12.51 -16.28 58.60
N ASP A 5 -12.87 -15.50 57.59
CA ASP A 5 -12.16 -14.47 56.84
C ASP A 5 -13.18 -13.72 55.95
N ARG A 6 -12.97 -12.40 55.78
CA ARG A 6 -12.83 -11.74 54.47
C ARG A 6 -13.85 -12.10 53.38
N ALA A 7 -14.90 -11.29 53.26
CA ALA A 7 -15.66 -11.15 52.01
C ALA A 7 -14.87 -10.28 51.02
N GLU A 8 -13.75 -10.80 50.52
CA GLU A 8 -13.15 -10.32 49.28
C GLU A 8 -13.74 -11.10 48.10
N ASN A 9 -13.86 -10.39 46.97
CA ASN A 9 -13.85 -10.94 45.63
C ASN A 9 -15.19 -11.38 45.01
N ARG A 10 -16.03 -10.41 44.65
CA ARG A 10 -17.08 -10.58 43.61
C ARG A 10 -16.90 -9.71 42.37
N ASP A 11 -15.72 -9.13 42.18
CA ASP A 11 -15.34 -8.38 40.97
C ASP A 11 -14.49 -9.22 40.02
N GLY A 12 -15.18 -10.00 39.18
CA GLY A 12 -14.62 -10.74 38.05
C GLY A 12 -15.55 -11.89 37.68
N PRO A 13 -15.54 -12.46 36.45
CA PRO A 13 -15.17 -12.02 35.10
C PRO A 13 -16.41 -11.52 34.30
N LYS A 14 -17.55 -11.32 34.98
CA LYS A 14 -18.84 -11.02 34.34
C LYS A 14 -18.94 -9.57 33.81
N MET A 15 -18.15 -8.63 34.33
CA MET A 15 -18.13 -7.23 33.89
C MET A 15 -17.14 -6.95 32.73
N LEU A 16 -16.13 -7.80 32.55
CA LEU A 16 -15.14 -7.66 31.47
C LEU A 16 -15.75 -7.98 30.10
N LYS A 17 -16.61 -9.01 30.02
CA LYS A 17 -17.30 -9.39 28.76
C LYS A 17 -18.18 -8.25 28.20
N PRO A 18 -19.05 -7.58 29.00
CA PRO A 18 -19.78 -6.39 28.57
C PRO A 18 -18.87 -5.23 28.10
N LEU A 19 -17.74 -5.01 28.76
CA LEU A 19 -16.82 -3.93 28.41
C LEU A 19 -16.09 -4.20 27.08
N VAL A 20 -15.64 -5.44 26.86
CA VAL A 20 -15.02 -5.88 25.60
C VAL A 20 -16.02 -5.77 24.45
N GLU A 21 -17.26 -6.20 24.65
CA GLU A 21 -18.30 -6.10 23.63
C GLU A 21 -18.70 -4.64 23.35
N LYS A 22 -18.71 -3.76 24.38
CA LYS A 22 -18.86 -2.31 24.16
C LYS A 22 -17.75 -1.77 23.26
N ARG A 23 -16.47 -2.06 23.57
CA ARG A 23 -15.34 -1.62 22.74
C ARG A 23 -15.40 -2.16 21.31
N ARG A 24 -15.85 -3.41 21.13
CA ARG A 24 -16.09 -3.99 19.81
C ARG A 24 -17.16 -3.23 19.04
N ARG A 25 -18.31 -2.97 19.67
CA ARG A 25 -19.41 -2.21 19.06
C ARG A 25 -18.99 -0.79 18.69
N ASP A 26 -18.25 -0.12 19.57
CA ASP A 26 -17.72 1.23 19.31
C ASP A 26 -16.76 1.23 18.11
N ARG A 27 -15.88 0.22 18.00
CA ARG A 27 -14.99 0.06 16.85
C ARG A 27 -15.77 -0.15 15.55
N ILE A 28 -16.80 -1.00 15.56
CA ILE A 28 -17.66 -1.26 14.39
C ILE A 28 -18.36 0.04 13.98
N ASN A 29 -18.93 0.79 14.92
CA ASN A 29 -19.60 2.05 14.63
C ASN A 29 -18.65 3.09 14.03
N ARG A 30 -17.43 3.22 14.57
CA ARG A 30 -16.41 4.11 13.99
C ARG A 30 -16.04 3.69 12.57
N SER A 31 -15.88 2.38 12.34
CA SER A 31 -15.52 1.85 11.01
C SER A 31 -16.63 2.09 9.99
N LEU A 32 -17.90 1.97 10.39
CA LEU A 32 -19.04 2.27 9.51
C LEU A 32 -19.14 3.75 9.15
N GLU A 33 -18.85 4.63 10.11
CA GLU A 33 -18.84 6.08 9.87
C GLU A 33 -17.68 6.48 8.94
N GLU A 34 -16.50 5.93 9.17
CA GLU A 34 -15.35 6.12 8.27
C GLU A 34 -15.64 5.60 6.86
N LEU A 35 -16.25 4.41 6.74
CA LEU A 35 -16.69 3.85 5.47
C LEU A 35 -17.67 4.78 4.74
N ARG A 36 -18.65 5.35 5.44
CA ARG A 36 -19.60 6.32 4.87
C ARG A 36 -18.89 7.54 4.29
N LEU A 37 -17.93 8.10 5.03
CA LEU A 37 -17.16 9.27 4.59
C LEU A 37 -16.28 8.97 3.38
N LEU A 38 -15.59 7.82 3.38
CA LEU A 38 -14.79 7.39 2.24
C LEU A 38 -15.65 7.18 0.99
N LEU A 39 -16.81 6.53 1.12
CA LEU A 39 -17.74 6.36 0.01
C LEU A 39 -18.22 7.73 -0.50
N LEU A 40 -18.55 8.68 0.38
CA LEU A 40 -18.95 10.03 0.00
C LEU A 40 -17.86 10.74 -0.81
N GLU A 41 -16.60 10.60 -0.43
CA GLU A 41 -15.47 11.19 -1.15
C GLU A 41 -15.32 10.60 -2.56
N GLN A 42 -15.46 9.27 -2.68
CA GLN A 42 -15.25 8.57 -3.95
C GLN A 42 -16.43 8.70 -4.92
N THR A 43 -17.68 8.64 -4.43
CA THR A 43 -18.88 8.64 -5.28
C THR A 43 -19.56 10.01 -5.38
N ARG A 44 -19.29 10.92 -4.43
CA ARG A 44 -19.96 12.22 -4.27
C ARG A 44 -21.48 12.15 -4.08
N ASP A 45 -22.00 10.98 -3.70
CA ASP A 45 -23.43 10.77 -3.47
C ASP A 45 -23.93 11.58 -2.26
N GLN A 46 -24.97 12.38 -2.46
CA GLN A 46 -25.52 13.25 -1.42
C GLN A 46 -26.17 12.48 -0.27
N ASN A 47 -26.67 11.27 -0.51
CA ASN A 47 -27.28 10.43 0.54
C ASN A 47 -26.27 10.09 1.64
N LEU A 48 -24.99 9.91 1.27
CA LEU A 48 -23.90 9.61 2.20
C LEU A 48 -23.53 10.80 3.08
N ARG A 49 -24.04 12.02 2.85
CA ARG A 49 -23.84 13.16 3.76
C ARG A 49 -24.66 13.03 5.04
N ASN A 50 -25.75 12.28 5.04
CA ASN A 50 -26.62 12.12 6.21
C ASN A 50 -25.94 11.29 7.32
N PRO A 51 -25.60 11.86 8.49
CA PRO A 51 -24.99 11.11 9.60
C PRO A 51 -25.94 10.12 10.28
N LYS A 52 -27.24 10.16 9.96
CA LYS A 52 -28.26 9.22 10.45
C LYS A 52 -28.61 8.12 9.43
N LEU A 53 -27.80 7.96 8.39
CA LEU A 53 -27.98 6.91 7.39
C LEU A 53 -27.99 5.53 8.06
N GLU A 54 -28.88 4.64 7.64
CA GLU A 54 -28.94 3.32 8.24
C GLU A 54 -27.67 2.51 7.95
N LYS A 55 -27.30 1.63 8.88
CA LYS A 55 -26.11 0.79 8.72
C LYS A 55 -26.21 -0.16 7.52
N ALA A 56 -27.42 -0.62 7.22
CA ALA A 56 -27.69 -1.46 6.06
C ALA A 56 -27.43 -0.68 4.76
N GLU A 57 -27.95 0.55 4.67
CA GLU A 57 -27.72 1.42 3.52
C GLU A 57 -26.23 1.71 3.28
N ILE A 58 -25.46 2.02 4.35
CA ILE A 58 -23.99 2.20 4.22
C ILE A 58 -23.33 0.96 3.60
N LEU A 59 -23.75 -0.24 4.02
CA LEU A 59 -23.22 -1.49 3.48
C LEU A 59 -23.68 -1.73 2.03
N GLU A 60 -24.91 -1.37 1.67
CA GLU A 60 -25.40 -1.44 0.29
C GLU A 60 -24.62 -0.53 -0.65
N PHE A 61 -24.38 0.73 -0.24
CA PHE A 61 -23.51 1.65 -0.98
C PHE A 61 -22.10 1.07 -1.15
N ALA A 62 -21.53 0.49 -0.09
CA ALA A 62 -20.20 -0.14 -0.16
C ALA A 62 -20.16 -1.30 -1.16
N VAL A 63 -21.16 -2.19 -1.12
CA VAL A 63 -21.25 -3.32 -2.04
C VAL A 63 -21.47 -2.85 -3.47
N GLY A 64 -22.32 -1.85 -3.69
CA GLY A 64 -22.53 -1.22 -4.99
C GLY A 64 -21.25 -0.64 -5.57
N TYR A 65 -20.54 0.17 -4.77
CA TYR A 65 -19.25 0.75 -5.14
C TYR A 65 -18.21 -0.31 -5.50
N LEU A 66 -18.08 -1.37 -4.70
CA LEU A 66 -17.14 -2.47 -4.98
C LEU A 66 -17.50 -3.22 -6.26
N ARG A 67 -18.79 -3.45 -6.53
CA ARG A 67 -19.25 -4.11 -7.77
C ARG A 67 -19.01 -3.26 -9.01
N GLU A 68 -19.22 -1.96 -8.92
CA GLU A 68 -18.95 -1.04 -10.02
C GLU A 68 -17.45 -0.99 -10.31
N ARG A 69 -16.62 -0.86 -9.26
CA ARG A 69 -15.17 -0.91 -9.38
C ARG A 69 -14.67 -2.24 -9.94
N SER A 70 -15.29 -3.36 -9.58
CA SER A 70 -14.99 -4.69 -10.13
C SER A 70 -15.64 -4.98 -11.49
N ARG A 71 -16.39 -4.05 -12.08
CA ARG A 71 -16.86 -4.12 -13.47
C ARG A 71 -15.95 -3.31 -14.39
N VAL A 72 -15.42 -2.20 -13.88
CA VAL A 72 -14.38 -1.42 -14.55
C VAL A 72 -13.08 -2.23 -14.60
N GLU A 73 -12.76 -2.98 -13.54
CA GLU A 73 -11.70 -3.97 -13.52
C GLU A 73 -12.25 -5.35 -13.94
N PRO A 74 -11.63 -6.11 -14.85
CA PRO A 74 -12.13 -7.43 -15.23
C PRO A 74 -12.25 -8.37 -14.00
N PRO A 75 -13.35 -9.14 -13.86
CA PRO A 75 -13.59 -9.92 -12.65
C PRO A 75 -12.56 -11.06 -12.55
N GLY A 76 -11.72 -11.02 -11.50
CA GLY A 76 -10.75 -12.08 -11.21
C GLY A 76 -9.32 -11.62 -10.96
N VAL A 77 -9.01 -10.33 -11.06
CA VAL A 77 -7.65 -9.86 -10.77
C VAL A 77 -7.50 -9.55 -9.28
N LEU A 78 -7.17 -10.58 -8.49
CA LEU A 78 -6.12 -10.38 -7.48
C LEU A 78 -4.99 -9.64 -8.20
N ARG A 79 -4.63 -8.41 -7.78
CA ARG A 79 -3.58 -7.60 -8.44
C ARG A 79 -2.49 -8.54 -8.91
N SER A 80 -2.38 -8.72 -10.21
CA SER A 80 -1.41 -9.68 -10.70
C SER A 80 -0.03 -9.11 -10.35
N PRO A 81 0.98 -9.95 -10.06
CA PRO A 81 2.34 -9.46 -9.87
C PRO A 81 2.80 -8.55 -11.01
N ALA A 82 2.26 -8.72 -12.22
CA ALA A 82 2.50 -7.85 -13.37
C ALA A 82 1.88 -6.44 -13.22
N GLN A 83 0.68 -6.31 -12.66
CA GLN A 83 0.06 -5.00 -12.40
C GLN A 83 0.72 -4.27 -11.22
N ASP A 84 1.15 -5.00 -10.20
CA ASP A 84 1.94 -4.42 -9.11
C ASP A 84 3.33 -3.99 -9.62
N ALA A 85 3.95 -4.78 -10.50
CA ALA A 85 5.18 -4.40 -11.18
C ALA A 85 4.99 -3.16 -12.08
N GLU A 86 3.88 -3.06 -12.81
CA GLU A 86 3.57 -1.91 -13.67
C GLU A 86 3.33 -0.65 -12.83
N ALA A 87 2.56 -0.76 -11.73
CA ALA A 87 2.34 0.33 -10.81
C ALA A 87 3.66 0.78 -10.15
N LEU A 88 4.50 -0.17 -9.73
CA LEU A 88 5.82 0.11 -9.18
C LEU A 88 6.75 0.76 -10.20
N ALA A 89 6.73 0.28 -11.45
CA ALA A 89 7.49 0.85 -12.55
C ALA A 89 7.05 2.29 -12.85
N SER A 90 5.74 2.55 -12.86
CA SER A 90 5.18 3.89 -13.05
C SER A 90 5.59 4.84 -11.91
N CYS A 91 5.51 4.41 -10.65
CA CYS A 91 6.00 5.17 -9.51
C CYS A 91 7.52 5.45 -9.59
N TYR A 92 8.32 4.45 -9.98
CA TYR A 92 9.75 4.60 -10.17
C TYR A 92 10.08 5.62 -11.27
N LEU A 93 9.46 5.50 -12.44
CA LEU A 93 9.69 6.41 -13.57
C LEU A 93 9.29 7.85 -13.24
N SER A 94 8.18 8.02 -12.52
CA SER A 94 7.75 9.34 -12.01
C SER A 94 8.78 9.95 -11.07
N GLY A 95 9.23 9.18 -10.06
CA GLY A 95 10.27 9.64 -9.13
C GLY A 95 11.61 9.91 -9.80
N PHE A 96 11.99 9.09 -10.79
CA PHE A 96 13.19 9.30 -11.59
C PHE A 96 13.10 10.58 -12.42
N ARG A 97 11.96 10.83 -13.07
CA ARG A 97 11.72 12.07 -13.82
C ARG A 97 11.82 13.30 -12.92
N GLU A 98 11.21 13.25 -11.75
CA GLU A 98 11.29 14.34 -10.76
C GLU A 98 12.73 14.59 -10.30
N CYS A 99 13.51 13.53 -10.06
CA CYS A 99 14.93 13.63 -9.76
C CYS A 99 15.71 14.32 -10.89
N LEU A 100 15.49 13.92 -12.15
CA LEU A 100 16.12 14.54 -13.31
C LEU A 100 15.77 16.03 -13.45
N LEU A 101 14.51 16.41 -13.19
CA LEU A 101 14.09 17.80 -13.24
C LEU A 101 14.80 18.65 -12.18
N ARG A 102 14.90 18.15 -10.94
CA ARG A 102 15.65 18.84 -9.87
C ARG A 102 17.13 18.94 -10.19
N LEU A 103 17.71 17.89 -10.76
CA LEU A 103 19.10 17.88 -11.18
C LEU A 103 19.36 18.92 -12.29
N ALA A 104 18.45 19.02 -13.26
CA ALA A 104 18.51 20.02 -14.33
C ALA A 104 18.38 21.45 -13.78
N ALA A 105 17.44 21.69 -12.86
CA ALA A 105 17.30 22.97 -12.18
C ALA A 105 18.56 23.34 -11.39
N PHE A 106 19.10 22.41 -10.60
CA PHE A 106 20.36 22.60 -9.89
C PHE A 106 21.50 22.92 -10.86
N ALA A 107 21.64 22.22 -11.98
CA ALA A 107 22.67 22.51 -12.97
C ALA A 107 22.51 23.90 -13.62
N HIS A 108 21.28 24.40 -13.74
CA HIS A 108 21.02 25.75 -14.24
C HIS A 108 21.48 26.81 -13.24
N ASP A 109 21.12 26.65 -11.96
CA ASP A 109 21.36 27.63 -10.90
C ASP A 109 22.75 27.51 -10.25
N ALA A 110 23.46 26.39 -10.47
CA ALA A 110 24.76 26.13 -9.86
C ALA A 110 25.88 27.02 -10.42
N SER A 111 26.87 27.28 -9.56
CA SER A 111 28.11 27.94 -9.97
C SER A 111 28.85 27.12 -11.04
N PRO A 112 29.66 27.76 -11.90
CA PRO A 112 30.40 27.05 -12.96
C PRO A 112 31.26 25.90 -12.43
N ALA A 113 31.87 26.06 -11.26
CA ALA A 113 32.67 25.02 -10.61
C ALA A 113 31.82 23.84 -10.14
N ALA A 114 30.68 24.09 -9.48
CA ALA A 114 29.78 23.04 -9.01
C ALA A 114 29.15 22.27 -10.18
N ARG A 115 28.78 22.97 -11.25
CA ARG A 115 28.27 22.37 -12.48
C ARG A 115 29.31 21.49 -13.18
N ALA A 116 30.57 21.94 -13.26
CA ALA A 116 31.66 21.14 -13.83
C ALA A 116 31.92 19.86 -13.03
N GLN A 117 31.91 19.96 -11.69
CA GLN A 117 32.06 18.80 -10.80
C GLN A 117 30.92 17.80 -10.99
N LEU A 118 29.67 18.27 -11.08
CA LEU A 118 28.50 17.44 -11.31
C LEU A 118 28.60 16.65 -12.63
N PHE A 119 28.90 17.32 -13.74
CA PHE A 119 29.04 16.66 -15.04
C PHE A 119 30.21 15.69 -15.08
N SER A 120 31.34 16.02 -14.44
CA SER A 120 32.47 15.11 -14.32
C SER A 120 32.08 13.83 -13.56
N ALA A 121 31.36 13.96 -12.45
CA ALA A 121 30.89 12.82 -11.68
C ALA A 121 29.91 11.96 -12.50
N LEU A 122 28.90 12.58 -13.14
CA LEU A 122 27.94 11.87 -13.98
C LEU A 122 28.61 11.12 -15.13
N HIS A 123 29.62 11.72 -15.76
CA HIS A 123 30.37 11.09 -16.83
C HIS A 123 31.09 9.80 -16.38
N VAL A 124 31.55 9.72 -15.12
CA VAL A 124 32.12 8.48 -14.56
C VAL A 124 31.05 7.39 -14.41
N TYR A 125 29.86 7.74 -13.92
CA TYR A 125 28.78 6.78 -13.68
C TYR A 125 28.06 6.32 -14.95
N LEU A 126 27.99 7.18 -15.98
CA LEU A 126 27.36 6.86 -17.26
C LEU A 126 28.29 6.11 -18.22
N ARG A 127 29.55 5.82 -17.81
CA ARG A 127 30.41 4.97 -18.63
C ARG A 127 29.76 3.59 -18.80
N PRO A 128 29.61 3.10 -20.04
CA PRO A 128 29.07 1.78 -20.28
C PRO A 128 29.93 0.76 -19.54
N LYS A 129 29.28 -0.02 -18.66
CA LYS A 129 29.91 -1.15 -17.98
C LYS A 129 30.33 -2.17 -19.05
N PRO A 130 31.56 -2.71 -19.03
CA PRO A 130 31.97 -3.72 -20.00
C PRO A 130 31.00 -4.91 -19.94
N PRO A 131 30.69 -5.55 -21.09
CA PRO A 131 29.81 -6.70 -21.13
C PRO A 131 30.33 -7.77 -20.17
N ARG A 132 29.43 -8.30 -19.34
CA ARG A 132 29.75 -9.40 -18.42
C ARG A 132 30.20 -10.58 -19.27
N PRO A 133 31.31 -11.27 -18.94
CA PRO A 133 31.70 -12.46 -19.68
C PRO A 133 30.58 -13.49 -19.59
N GLU A 134 30.09 -13.91 -20.74
CA GLU A 134 29.13 -15.01 -20.88
C GLU A 134 29.71 -16.27 -20.19
N PRO A 135 28.93 -16.99 -19.37
CA PRO A 135 29.37 -18.28 -18.85
C PRO A 135 29.58 -19.21 -20.05
N LEU A 136 30.82 -19.63 -20.29
CA LEU A 136 31.13 -20.70 -21.23
C LEU A 136 30.30 -21.93 -20.81
N ASP A 137 29.34 -22.30 -21.65
CA ASP A 137 28.57 -23.55 -21.56
C ASP A 137 29.56 -24.73 -21.57
N ALA A 138 29.98 -25.16 -20.38
CA ALA A 138 30.73 -26.39 -20.21
C ALA A 138 29.76 -27.57 -20.29
N ARG A 139 29.22 -27.83 -21.48
CA ARG A 139 28.55 -29.10 -21.76
C ARG A 139 29.61 -30.16 -22.09
N PRO A 140 29.74 -31.23 -21.30
CA PRO A 140 30.58 -32.34 -21.71
C PRO A 140 29.91 -33.05 -22.89
N HIS A 141 30.56 -33.02 -24.06
CA HIS A 141 30.19 -33.86 -25.20
C HIS A 141 30.39 -35.33 -24.81
N ALA A 142 29.31 -36.08 -24.66
CA ALA A 142 29.37 -37.53 -24.60
C ALA A 142 29.66 -38.10 -26.02
N PRO A 143 30.55 -39.09 -26.17
CA PRO A 143 30.82 -39.70 -27.47
C PRO A 143 29.65 -40.61 -27.88
N ARG A 144 29.27 -40.55 -29.16
CA ARG A 144 28.29 -41.45 -29.78
C ARG A 144 28.89 -42.85 -29.97
N PRO A 145 28.18 -43.94 -29.65
CA PRO A 145 28.62 -45.29 -29.99
C PRO A 145 28.38 -45.60 -31.48
N LEU A 146 29.27 -46.44 -32.03
CA LEU A 146 29.24 -47.03 -33.38
C LEU A 146 28.09 -48.02 -33.54
#